data_AF-A0A923EQY8-F1
#
_entry.id   AF-A0A923EQY8-F1
#
_cell.length_a   1.000
_cell.length_b   1.000
_cell.length_c   1.000
_cell.angle_alpha   90.00
_cell.angle_beta   90.00
_cell.angle_gamma   90.00
#
_symmetry.space_group_name_H-M   'P 1'
#
loop_
_entity.id
_entity.type
_entity.pdbx_description
1 polymer ?
#
loop_
_entity_poly.entity_id
_entity_poly.type
_entity_poly.pdbx_seq_one_letter_code
_entity_poly.pdbx_strand_id
1 'polypeptide(L)'
;MSQALYEITVNALLDRDRPLTPAEWEAAVARVGGPRAPQLVAELDDAGLLGADLLAVAVPAAWELADRPLERLPADRWRELYAAAGAGPPPGLP
;
A
#
# COMPACT_ATOMS: atom_id res chain seq x y z
N MET A 1 9.08 9.05 12.79
CA MET A 1 7.72 8.50 12.98
C MET A 1 7.82 7.17 13.68
N SER A 2 7.04 6.96 14.75
CA SER A 2 7.16 5.78 15.61
C SER A 2 6.41 4.57 15.05
N GLN A 3 6.93 3.38 15.32
CA GLN A 3 6.28 2.10 15.00
C GLN A 3 4.84 2.03 15.56
N ALA A 4 4.63 2.57 16.77
CA ALA A 4 3.30 2.60 17.41
C ALA A 4 2.25 3.40 16.61
N LEU A 5 2.64 4.52 15.97
CA LEU A 5 1.69 5.30 15.17
C LEU A 5 1.25 4.55 13.91
N TYR A 6 2.16 3.78 13.32
CA TYR A 6 1.87 2.92 12.19
C TYR A 6 0.83 1.86 12.58
N GLU A 7 1.10 1.10 13.64
CA GLU A 7 0.22 0.03 14.13
C GLU A 7 -1.19 0.54 14.49
N ILE A 8 -1.28 1.70 15.17
CA ILE A 8 -2.58 2.31 15.48
C ILE A 8 -3.34 2.66 14.20
N THR A 9 -2.65 3.19 13.19
CA THR A 9 -3.27 3.61 11.93
C THR A 9 -3.76 2.42 11.13
N VAL A 10 -2.94 1.37 11.01
CA VAL A 10 -3.30 0.13 10.31
C VAL A 10 -4.49 -0.54 10.99
N ASN A 11 -4.43 -0.77 12.31
CA ASN A 11 -5.52 -1.45 13.02
C ASN A 11 -6.85 -0.70 12.86
N ALA A 12 -6.82 0.63 12.94
CA ALA A 12 -8.02 1.44 12.74
C ALA A 12 -8.60 1.38 11.31
N LEU A 13 -7.80 1.00 10.31
CA LEU A 13 -8.27 0.74 8.95
C LEU A 13 -8.80 -0.69 8.80
N LEU A 14 -8.10 -1.67 9.39
CA LEU A 14 -8.49 -3.07 9.41
C LEU A 14 -9.86 -3.30 10.06
N ASP A 15 -10.17 -2.53 11.12
CA ASP A 15 -11.45 -2.64 11.85
C ASP A 15 -12.68 -2.16 11.06
N ARG A 16 -12.53 -1.53 9.87
CA ARG A 16 -13.64 -0.88 9.16
C ARG A 16 -14.55 -1.84 8.38
N ASP A 17 -14.12 -3.09 8.16
CA ASP A 17 -14.86 -4.15 7.44
C ASP A 17 -15.49 -3.71 6.11
N ARG A 18 -14.87 -2.72 5.43
CA ARG A 18 -15.29 -2.23 4.12
C ARG A 18 -14.11 -1.72 3.31
N PRO A 19 -14.20 -1.71 1.98
CA PRO A 19 -13.18 -1.12 1.14
C PRO A 19 -12.88 0.33 1.48
N LEU A 20 -11.60 0.71 1.37
CA LEU A 20 -11.14 2.09 1.50
C LEU A 20 -11.59 2.92 0.30
N THR A 21 -11.82 4.20 0.56
CA THR A 21 -11.92 5.23 -0.48
C THR A 21 -10.54 5.81 -0.81
N PRO A 22 -10.35 6.45 -1.98
CA PRO A 22 -9.10 7.12 -2.31
C PRO A 22 -8.66 8.17 -1.27
N ALA A 23 -9.60 8.93 -0.72
CA ALA A 23 -9.30 9.92 0.32
C ALA A 23 -8.82 9.28 1.64
N GLU A 24 -9.36 8.12 2.01
CA GLU A 24 -8.91 7.36 3.18
C GLU A 24 -7.51 6.80 2.98
N TRP A 25 -7.20 6.33 1.77
CA TRP A 25 -5.85 5.92 1.39
C TRP A 25 -4.85 7.08 1.50
N GLU A 26 -5.15 8.23 0.89
CA GLU A 26 -4.28 9.42 0.97
C GLU A 26 -4.04 9.87 2.41
N ALA A 27 -5.10 9.89 3.23
CA ALA A 27 -5.01 10.23 4.64
C ALA A 27 -4.15 9.22 5.42
N ALA A 28 -4.27 7.92 5.13
CA ALA A 28 -3.45 6.89 5.74
C ALA A 28 -1.97 7.05 5.36
N VAL A 29 -1.66 7.23 4.08
CA VAL A 29 -0.30 7.46 3.58
C VAL A 29 0.31 8.72 4.18
N ALA A 30 -0.44 9.83 4.24
CA ALA A 30 0.03 11.07 4.86
C ALA A 30 0.35 10.88 6.36
N ARG A 31 -0.39 10.00 7.04
CA ARG A 31 -0.21 9.71 8.46
C ARG A 31 0.95 8.75 8.73
N VAL A 32 1.17 7.73 7.90
CA VAL A 32 2.23 6.72 8.08
C VAL A 32 3.54 7.04 7.35
N GLY A 33 3.50 7.98 6.40
CA GLY A 33 4.62 8.42 5.57
C GLY A 33 4.90 7.53 4.36
N GLY A 34 5.34 8.17 3.27
CA GLY A 34 5.68 7.51 2.01
C GLY A 34 6.58 6.28 2.13
N PRO A 35 7.65 6.29 2.95
CA PRO A 35 8.52 5.11 3.10
C PRO A 35 7.85 3.85 3.66
N ARG A 36 6.66 3.97 4.27
CA ARG A 36 5.85 2.86 4.79
C ARG A 36 4.67 2.50 3.89
N ALA A 37 4.42 3.26 2.82
CA ALA A 37 3.35 2.99 1.87
C ALA A 37 3.41 1.56 1.26
N PRO A 38 4.58 0.96 0.98
CA PRO A 38 4.66 -0.45 0.52
C PRO A 38 4.12 -1.48 1.51
N GLN A 39 4.34 -1.27 2.81
CA GLN A 39 3.86 -2.19 3.84
C GLN A 39 2.35 -1.99 4.04
N LEU A 40 1.92 -0.73 4.06
CA LEU A 40 0.51 -0.39 4.17
C LEU A 40 -0.32 -0.97 3.01
N VAL A 41 0.14 -0.84 1.76
CA VAL A 41 -0.62 -1.37 0.60
C VAL A 41 -0.72 -2.90 0.66
N ALA A 42 0.34 -3.60 1.08
CA ALA A 42 0.33 -5.06 1.21
C ALA A 42 -0.63 -5.53 2.32
N GLU A 43 -0.58 -4.90 3.49
CA GLU A 43 -1.46 -5.25 4.62
C GLU A 43 -2.95 -4.99 4.30
N LEU A 44 -3.26 -3.91 3.58
CA LEU A 44 -4.64 -3.59 3.19
C LEU A 44 -5.14 -4.47 2.03
N ASP A 45 -4.26 -4.88 1.10
CA ASP A 45 -4.57 -5.86 0.06
C ASP A 45 -4.85 -7.24 0.66
N ASP A 46 -3.99 -7.71 1.58
CA ASP A 46 -4.17 -8.98 2.30
C ASP A 46 -5.50 -9.01 3.09
N ALA A 47 -5.93 -7.85 3.60
CA ALA A 47 -7.20 -7.68 4.28
C ALA A 47 -8.42 -7.51 3.33
N GLY A 48 -8.21 -7.47 2.02
CA GLY A 48 -9.28 -7.26 1.03
C GLY A 48 -9.91 -5.87 1.06
N LEU A 49 -9.21 -4.88 1.62
CA LEU A 49 -9.73 -3.52 1.81
C LEU A 49 -9.42 -2.60 0.62
N LEU A 50 -8.60 -3.04 -0.33
CA LEU A 50 -8.31 -2.30 -1.56
C LEU A 50 -9.12 -2.89 -2.71
N GLY A 51 -10.16 -2.16 -3.15
CA GLY A 51 -10.87 -2.50 -4.38
C GLY A 51 -9.99 -2.29 -5.63
N ALA A 52 -10.37 -2.90 -6.76
CA ALA A 52 -9.58 -2.86 -8.00
C ALA A 52 -9.21 -1.43 -8.46
N ASP A 53 -10.17 -0.49 -8.41
CA ASP A 53 -9.94 0.91 -8.78
C ASP A 53 -8.93 1.60 -7.86
N LEU A 54 -8.94 1.25 -6.57
CA LEU A 54 -8.00 1.80 -5.59
C LEU A 54 -6.63 1.14 -5.73
N LEU A 55 -6.55 -0.16 -5.99
CA LEU A 55 -5.29 -0.86 -6.27
C LEU A 55 -4.55 -0.24 -7.46
N ALA A 56 -5.28 0.07 -8.54
CA ALA A 56 -4.73 0.69 -9.75
C ALA A 56 -3.99 2.01 -9.48
N VAL A 57 -4.36 2.75 -8.43
CA VAL A 57 -3.70 4.01 -8.05
C VAL A 57 -2.77 3.86 -6.85
N ALA A 58 -3.11 3.04 -5.86
CA ALA A 58 -2.37 2.88 -4.62
C ALA A 58 -1.04 2.14 -4.84
N VAL A 59 -1.02 1.11 -5.68
CA VAL A 59 0.18 0.30 -5.92
C VAL A 59 1.29 1.10 -6.61
N PRO A 60 1.04 1.81 -7.73
CA PRO A 60 2.07 2.67 -8.33
C PRO A 60 2.52 3.81 -7.40
N ALA A 61 1.58 4.43 -6.69
CA ALA A 61 1.91 5.49 -5.74
C ALA A 61 2.79 4.99 -4.59
N ALA A 62 2.51 3.80 -4.04
CA ALA A 62 3.31 3.22 -2.96
C ALA A 62 4.75 2.88 -3.40
N TRP A 63 4.94 2.48 -4.66
CA TRP A 63 6.27 2.28 -5.25
C TRP A 63 7.04 3.60 -5.34
N GLU A 64 6.45 4.64 -5.92
CA GLU A 64 7.08 5.95 -6.13
C GLU A 64 7.38 6.70 -4.81
N LEU A 65 6.54 6.51 -3.79
CA LEU A 65 6.69 7.17 -2.50
C LEU A 65 7.80 6.58 -1.61
N ALA A 66 8.27 5.38 -1.93
CA ALA A 66 9.31 4.72 -1.16
C ALA A 66 10.68 4.93 -1.82
N ASP A 67 11.64 5.50 -1.10
CA ASP A 67 13.01 5.67 -1.61
C ASP A 67 13.66 4.33 -2.00
N ARG A 68 13.25 3.23 -1.36
CA ARG A 68 13.77 1.87 -1.55
C ARG A 68 12.64 0.85 -1.43
N PRO A 69 11.78 0.71 -2.45
CA PRO A 69 10.55 -0.10 -2.36
C PRO A 69 10.86 -1.58 -2.15
N LEU A 70 11.97 -2.08 -2.72
CA LEU A 70 12.42 -3.48 -2.58
C LEU A 70 13.02 -3.80 -1.19
N GLU A 71 13.42 -2.81 -0.39
CA GLU A 71 13.80 -3.02 1.01
C GLU A 71 12.58 -3.11 1.93
N ARG A 72 11.40 -2.68 1.44
CA ARG A 72 10.16 -2.65 2.22
C ARG A 72 9.23 -3.81 1.93
N LEU A 73 9.26 -4.31 0.70
CA LEU A 73 8.42 -5.41 0.24
C LEU A 73 9.18 -6.25 -0.80
N PRO A 74 9.13 -7.60 -0.73
CA PRO A 74 9.80 -8.46 -1.70
C PRO A 74 9.32 -8.24 -3.14
N ALA A 75 10.19 -8.51 -4.12
CA ALA A 75 9.87 -8.33 -5.53
C ALA A 75 8.65 -9.17 -5.99
N ASP A 76 8.54 -10.43 -5.53
CA ASP A 76 7.41 -11.29 -5.87
C ASP A 76 6.08 -10.67 -5.43
N ARG A 77 6.03 -10.12 -4.22
CA ARG A 77 4.83 -9.47 -3.69
C ARG A 77 4.48 -8.19 -4.45
N TRP A 78 5.48 -7.43 -4.88
CA TRP A 78 5.24 -6.31 -5.80
C TRP A 78 4.64 -6.78 -7.12
N ARG A 79 5.13 -7.87 -7.71
CA ARG A 79 4.56 -8.39 -8.97
C ARG A 79 3.10 -8.80 -8.81
N GLU A 80 2.75 -9.44 -7.70
CA GLU A 80 1.37 -9.78 -7.37
C GLU A 80 0.49 -8.53 -7.27
N LEU A 81 0.94 -7.51 -6.54
CA LEU A 81 0.20 -6.26 -6.37
C LEU A 81 0.00 -5.52 -7.69
N TYR A 82 1.03 -5.43 -8.54
CA TYR A 82 0.92 -4.81 -9.86
C TYR A 82 -0.03 -5.60 -10.78
N ALA A 83 0.03 -6.93 -10.74
CA ALA A 83 -0.91 -7.78 -11.47
C ALA A 83 -2.36 -7.58 -10.98
N ALA A 84 -2.59 -7.51 -9.66
CA ALA A 84 -3.90 -7.24 -9.07
C ALA A 84 -4.42 -5.84 -9.41
N ALA A 85 -3.52 -4.86 -9.50
CA ALA A 85 -3.80 -3.50 -9.96
C ALA A 85 -4.09 -3.39 -11.46
N GLY A 86 -3.95 -4.48 -12.24
CA GLY A 86 -4.10 -4.47 -13.69
C GLY A 86 -3.01 -3.66 -14.41
N ALA A 87 -1.87 -3.43 -13.75
CA ALA A 87 -0.77 -2.62 -14.24
C ALA A 87 0.45 -3.48 -14.57
N GLY A 88 1.25 -3.02 -15.54
CA GLY A 88 2.57 -3.61 -15.77
C GLY A 88 3.52 -3.31 -14.61
N PRO A 89 4.49 -4.19 -14.32
CA PRO A 89 5.50 -3.94 -13.29
C PRO A 89 6.28 -2.64 -13.59
N PRO A 90 6.70 -1.89 -12.56
CA PRO A 90 7.40 -0.64 -12.72
C PRO A 90 8.85 -0.89 -13.18
N PRO A 91 9.52 0.11 -13.76
CA PRO A 91 10.94 0.02 -14.08
C PRO A 91 11.78 -0.34 -12.84
N GLY A 92 12.62 -1.36 -12.96
CA GLY A 92 13.52 -1.78 -11.88
C GLY A 92 12.95 -2.82 -10.91
N LEU A 93 11.68 -3.23 -11.06
CA LEU A 93 11.19 -4.47 -10.48
C LEU A 93 11.75 -5.64 -11.32
N PRO A 94 12.59 -6.53 -10.75
CA PRO A 94 13.17 -7.66 -11.49
C PRO A 94 12.13 -8.73 -11.83
#